data_AF-A0A969VV86-F1
#
_entry.id   AF-A0A969VV86-F1
#
_cell.length_a   1.000
_cell.length_b   1.000
_cell.length_c   1.000
_cell.angle_alpha   90.00
_cell.angle_beta   90.00
_cell.angle_gamma   90.00
#
_symmetry.space_group_name_H-M   'P 1'
#
loop_
_entity.id
_entity.type
_entity.pdbx_description
1 polymer ?
#
loop_
_entity_poly.entity_id
_entity_poly.type
_entity_poly.pdbx_seq_one_letter_code
_entity_poly.pdbx_strand_id
1 'polypeptide(L)'
;MDKNQELSKLKNSILKFNKNFPGKNLVFSDGNIDAKVMIIGEAPGRTEDKLQKPFVGRAGKLLDSLLESIHLDRSKVYITNVVNYRPDKNRKPTPEEINEFKKILFKHIEIIKPKCLLLLGATAATAVLNHKGPLSELRGKFKNIKIMNSYFDVLTTFHPAFLLRNPKKKINFIKDIIKIIDKI
;
A
#
# COMPACT_ATOMS: atom_id res chain seq x y z
N MET A 1 -4.21 3.79 22.94
CA MET A 1 -3.72 5.03 22.29
C MET A 1 -4.71 5.39 21.21
N ASP A 2 -5.02 6.67 21.07
CA ASP A 2 -5.92 7.14 20.01
C ASP A 2 -5.17 7.14 18.67
N LYS A 3 -5.47 6.16 17.83
CA LYS A 3 -4.88 6.01 16.49
C LYS A 3 -5.09 7.26 15.63
N ASN A 4 -6.21 7.97 15.78
CA ASN A 4 -6.47 9.19 14.99
C ASN A 4 -5.47 10.28 15.34
N GLN A 5 -5.17 10.45 16.63
CA GLN A 5 -4.18 11.42 17.09
C GLN A 5 -2.78 11.07 16.57
N GLU A 6 -2.40 9.80 16.62
CA GLU A 6 -1.10 9.34 16.11
C GLU A 6 -0.97 9.51 14.59
N LEU A 7 -2.01 9.15 13.84
CA LEU A 7 -2.06 9.36 12.39
C LEU A 7 -2.02 10.84 12.02
N SER A 8 -2.66 11.70 12.81
CA SER A 8 -2.63 13.16 12.58
C SER A 8 -1.21 13.71 12.79
N LYS A 9 -0.52 13.27 13.85
CA LYS A 9 0.90 13.61 14.08
C LYS A 9 1.78 13.10 12.95
N LEU A 10 1.55 11.86 12.49
CA LEU A 10 2.29 11.28 11.37
C LEU A 10 2.09 12.08 10.08
N LYS A 11 0.83 12.43 9.75
CA LYS A 11 0.48 13.24 8.58
C LYS A 11 1.21 14.58 8.58
N ASN A 12 1.22 15.28 9.71
CA ASN A 12 1.94 16.56 9.85
C ASN A 12 3.46 16.39 9.67
N SER A 13 4.03 15.28 10.17
CA SER A 13 5.45 14.99 10.00
C SER A 13 5.86 14.75 8.54
N ILE A 14 4.93 14.36 7.67
CA ILE A 14 5.20 14.11 6.25
C ILE A 14 5.26 15.42 5.45
N LEU A 15 4.56 16.46 5.88
CA LEU A 15 4.48 17.73 5.14
C LEU A 15 5.86 18.36 4.90
N LYS A 16 6.86 18.05 5.74
CA LYS A 16 8.27 18.47 5.55
C LYS A 16 8.92 17.92 4.29
N PHE A 17 8.41 16.81 3.74
CA PHE A 17 8.91 16.18 2.51
C PHE A 17 8.31 16.78 1.24
N ASN A 18 7.30 17.67 1.36
CA ASN A 18 6.65 18.31 0.22
C ASN A 18 7.64 19.06 -0.70
N LYS A 19 8.74 19.58 -0.14
CA LYS A 19 9.81 20.23 -0.90
C LYS A 19 10.43 19.34 -1.99
N ASN A 20 10.42 18.02 -1.80
CA ASN A 20 10.95 17.05 -2.78
C ASN A 20 9.93 16.77 -3.91
N PHE A 21 8.67 17.19 -3.75
CA PHE A 21 7.56 16.96 -4.67
C PHE A 21 6.80 18.27 -4.95
N PRO A 22 7.44 19.26 -5.59
CA PRO A 22 6.85 20.58 -5.78
C PRO A 22 5.53 20.51 -6.56
N GLY A 23 4.50 21.19 -6.05
CA GLY A 23 3.18 21.26 -6.66
C GLY A 23 2.37 19.96 -6.61
N LYS A 24 2.75 19.00 -5.75
CA LYS A 24 1.98 17.77 -5.51
C LYS A 24 1.22 17.85 -4.21
N ASN A 25 0.11 17.14 -4.12
CA ASN A 25 -0.65 17.00 -2.89
C ASN A 25 -0.27 15.72 -2.15
N LEU A 26 -0.39 15.79 -0.83
CA LEU A 26 -0.23 14.62 0.02
C LEU A 26 -1.41 13.66 -0.16
N VAL A 27 -1.09 12.39 -0.44
CA VAL A 27 -2.03 11.27 -0.45
C VAL A 27 -1.64 10.31 0.67
N PHE A 28 -2.20 10.59 1.85
CA PHE A 28 -1.77 9.96 3.10
C PHE A 28 -2.27 8.51 3.21
N SER A 29 -3.57 8.32 3.36
CA SER A 29 -4.19 7.02 3.48
C SER A 29 -5.72 7.12 3.29
N ASP A 30 -6.39 5.97 3.29
CA ASP A 30 -7.85 5.85 3.30
C ASP A 30 -8.27 4.51 3.92
N GLY A 31 -9.55 4.36 4.23
CA GLY A 31 -10.11 3.14 4.82
C GLY A 31 -10.16 3.15 6.35
N ASN A 32 -10.20 1.95 6.95
CA ASN A 32 -10.47 1.76 8.37
C ASN A 32 -9.18 1.67 9.20
N ILE A 33 -9.07 2.51 10.23
CA ILE A 33 -7.89 2.58 11.12
C ILE A 33 -7.73 1.36 12.03
N ASP A 34 -8.79 0.55 12.17
CA ASP A 34 -8.83 -0.71 12.91
C ASP A 34 -8.85 -1.94 11.98
N ALA A 35 -8.54 -1.73 10.70
CA ALA A 35 -8.49 -2.81 9.72
C ALA A 35 -7.46 -3.90 10.08
N LYS A 36 -7.88 -5.15 9.95
CA LYS A 36 -6.99 -6.32 10.08
C LYS A 36 -6.07 -6.50 8.87
N VAL A 37 -6.39 -5.86 7.74
CA VAL A 37 -5.61 -5.91 6.49
C VAL A 37 -5.18 -4.50 6.11
N MET A 38 -3.88 -4.32 5.87
CA MET A 38 -3.32 -3.09 5.34
C MET A 38 -2.77 -3.33 3.93
N ILE A 39 -3.23 -2.54 2.97
CA ILE A 39 -2.83 -2.59 1.56
C ILE A 39 -1.81 -1.49 1.28
N ILE A 40 -0.69 -1.87 0.67
CA ILE A 40 0.43 -0.98 0.40
C ILE A 40 0.74 -0.98 -1.10
N GLY A 41 0.52 0.18 -1.73
CA GLY A 41 0.86 0.46 -3.13
C GLY A 41 2.23 1.09 -3.35
N GLU A 42 2.49 1.52 -4.59
CA GLU A 42 3.75 2.18 -4.97
C GLU A 42 3.75 3.67 -4.62
N ALA A 43 2.96 4.46 -5.35
CA ALA A 43 2.83 5.90 -5.19
C ALA A 43 1.53 6.40 -5.83
N PRO A 44 1.04 7.60 -5.48
CA PRO A 44 -0.11 8.24 -6.11
C PRO A 44 0.05 8.44 -7.62
N GLY A 45 -1.04 8.25 -8.36
CA GLY A 45 -1.19 8.73 -9.73
C GLY A 45 -1.82 10.13 -9.78
N ARG A 46 -2.12 10.59 -11.00
CA ARG A 46 -2.71 11.93 -11.23
C ARG A 46 -4.05 12.13 -10.52
N THR A 47 -4.89 11.11 -10.48
CA THR A 47 -6.22 11.21 -9.87
C THR A 47 -6.12 11.20 -8.35
N GLU A 48 -5.26 10.36 -7.80
CA GLU A 48 -4.97 10.29 -6.37
C GLU A 48 -4.41 11.64 -5.86
N ASP A 49 -3.45 12.22 -6.58
CA ASP A 49 -2.87 13.54 -6.29
C ASP A 49 -3.94 14.66 -6.31
N LYS A 50 -4.87 14.63 -7.26
CA LYS A 50 -5.96 15.62 -7.31
C LYS A 50 -6.97 15.45 -6.17
N LEU A 51 -7.31 14.21 -5.81
CA LEU A 51 -8.36 13.90 -4.85
C LEU A 51 -7.85 13.66 -3.42
N GLN A 52 -6.53 13.65 -3.23
CA GLN A 52 -5.86 13.40 -1.95
C GLN A 52 -6.25 12.06 -1.31
N LYS A 53 -6.62 11.07 -2.13
CA LYS A 53 -7.02 9.72 -1.70
C LYS A 53 -6.28 8.64 -2.49
N PRO A 54 -5.74 7.60 -1.84
CA PRO A 54 -5.04 6.52 -2.52
C PRO A 54 -5.99 5.64 -3.31
N PHE A 55 -5.52 5.14 -4.46
CA PHE A 55 -6.26 4.18 -5.30
C PHE A 55 -7.68 4.65 -5.65
N VAL A 56 -7.84 5.81 -6.30
CA VAL A 56 -9.15 6.33 -6.75
C VAL A 56 -9.24 6.48 -8.28
N GLY A 57 -8.12 6.35 -8.99
CA GLY A 57 -8.06 6.25 -10.45
C GLY A 57 -8.45 4.87 -10.97
N ARG A 58 -8.16 4.59 -12.26
CA ARG A 58 -8.54 3.32 -12.92
C ARG A 58 -8.03 2.06 -12.21
N ALA A 59 -6.78 2.10 -11.73
CA ALA A 59 -6.17 1.00 -10.98
C ALA A 59 -6.87 0.81 -9.63
N GLY A 60 -7.27 1.90 -8.99
CA GLY A 60 -8.01 1.89 -7.73
C GLY A 60 -9.42 1.33 -7.87
N LYS A 61 -10.17 1.76 -8.88
CA LYS A 61 -11.50 1.18 -9.18
C LYS A 61 -11.45 -0.33 -9.43
N LEU A 62 -10.39 -0.82 -10.09
CA LEU A 62 -10.19 -2.25 -10.25
C LEU A 62 -9.87 -2.92 -8.90
N LEU A 63 -9.04 -2.30 -8.06
CA LEU A 63 -8.75 -2.81 -6.72
C LEU A 63 -10.05 -2.92 -5.91
N ASP A 64 -10.86 -1.85 -5.86
CA ASP A 64 -12.13 -1.82 -5.13
C ASP A 64 -13.06 -2.94 -5.63
N SER A 65 -13.26 -3.08 -6.95
CA SER A 65 -14.08 -4.15 -7.52
C SER A 65 -13.59 -5.57 -7.19
N LEU A 66 -12.25 -5.80 -7.19
CA LEU A 66 -11.69 -7.10 -6.84
C LEU A 66 -11.85 -7.40 -5.34
N LEU A 67 -11.70 -6.38 -4.48
CA LEU A 67 -11.89 -6.49 -3.03
C LEU A 67 -13.36 -6.72 -2.66
N GLU A 68 -14.28 -6.01 -3.30
CA GLU A 68 -15.73 -6.18 -3.13
C GLU A 68 -16.18 -7.59 -3.50
N SER A 69 -15.62 -8.17 -4.58
CA SER A 69 -15.96 -9.53 -5.03
C SER A 69 -15.68 -10.64 -4.00
N ILE A 70 -14.92 -10.32 -2.96
CA ILE A 70 -14.55 -11.24 -1.86
C ILE A 70 -14.92 -10.64 -0.49
N HIS A 71 -15.84 -9.68 -0.45
CA HIS A 71 -16.35 -9.03 0.76
C HIS A 71 -15.28 -8.34 1.63
N LEU A 72 -14.16 -7.91 1.04
CA LEU A 72 -13.06 -7.19 1.69
C LEU A 72 -13.00 -5.73 1.21
N ASP A 73 -14.16 -5.08 1.11
CA ASP A 73 -14.29 -3.71 0.62
C ASP A 73 -13.43 -2.68 1.40
N ARG A 74 -13.35 -1.46 0.86
CA ARG A 74 -12.50 -0.39 1.39
C ARG A 74 -12.77 -0.04 2.87
N SER A 75 -13.97 -0.26 3.39
CA SER A 75 -14.30 -0.02 4.81
C SER A 75 -13.69 -1.05 5.76
N LYS A 76 -13.14 -2.15 5.24
CA LYS A 76 -12.53 -3.25 6.02
C LYS A 76 -11.01 -3.26 5.96
N VAL A 77 -10.41 -2.41 5.14
CA VAL A 77 -8.96 -2.35 4.90
C VAL A 77 -8.41 -0.97 5.19
N TYR A 78 -7.12 -0.90 5.49
CA TYR A 78 -6.37 0.36 5.53
C TYR A 78 -5.49 0.45 4.29
N ILE A 79 -5.55 1.56 3.55
CA ILE A 79 -4.85 1.68 2.25
C ILE A 79 -3.88 2.85 2.30
N THR A 80 -2.63 2.61 1.90
CA THR A 80 -1.63 3.67 1.67
C THR A 80 -0.63 3.26 0.57
N ASN A 81 0.39 4.07 0.33
CA ASN A 81 1.47 3.80 -0.61
C ASN A 81 2.83 3.85 0.10
N VAL A 82 3.86 3.27 -0.54
CA VAL A 82 5.24 3.44 -0.10
C VAL A 82 5.63 4.92 -0.10
N VAL A 83 5.33 5.66 -1.16
CA VAL A 83 5.55 7.12 -1.25
C VAL A 83 4.20 7.82 -1.30
N ASN A 84 3.99 8.84 -0.47
CA ASN A 84 2.68 9.52 -0.34
C ASN A 84 2.48 10.73 -1.26
N TYR A 85 3.46 11.05 -2.11
CA TYR A 85 3.36 12.08 -3.14
C TYR A 85 3.53 11.48 -4.52
N ARG A 86 2.88 12.09 -5.50
CA ARG A 86 2.95 11.67 -6.90
C ARG A 86 4.31 12.03 -7.52
N PRO A 87 5.10 11.06 -8.00
CA PRO A 87 6.28 11.36 -8.81
C PRO A 87 5.91 11.97 -10.16
N ASP A 88 6.78 12.81 -10.70
CA ASP A 88 6.53 13.46 -11.99
C ASP A 88 6.28 12.47 -13.11
N LYS A 89 5.28 12.79 -13.95
CA LYS A 89 4.83 11.93 -15.05
C LYS A 89 4.49 10.48 -14.62
N ASN A 90 4.18 10.26 -13.34
CA ASN A 90 3.95 8.93 -12.75
C ASN A 90 5.13 7.97 -12.95
N ARG A 91 6.38 8.49 -12.93
CA ARG A 91 7.56 7.63 -12.88
C ARG A 91 7.53 6.77 -11.61
N LYS A 92 8.31 5.69 -11.60
CA LYS A 92 8.56 4.96 -10.37
C LYS A 92 9.31 5.86 -9.37
N PRO A 93 9.02 5.74 -8.06
CA PRO A 93 9.85 6.36 -7.04
C PRO A 93 11.30 5.87 -7.10
N THR A 94 12.24 6.75 -6.78
CA THR A 94 13.66 6.37 -6.69
C THR A 94 13.93 5.60 -5.40
N PRO A 95 15.06 4.85 -5.30
CA PRO A 95 15.45 4.19 -4.05
C PRO A 95 15.55 5.15 -2.86
N GLU A 96 16.01 6.38 -3.09
CA GLU A 96 16.13 7.43 -2.07
C GLU A 96 14.75 7.85 -1.55
N GLU A 97 13.80 8.12 -2.46
CA GLU A 97 12.42 8.45 -2.11
C GLU A 97 11.75 7.30 -1.35
N ILE A 98 11.96 6.05 -1.79
CA ILE A 98 11.45 4.87 -1.10
C ILE A 98 12.02 4.79 0.32
N ASN A 99 13.32 5.00 0.48
CA ASN A 99 13.98 4.90 1.78
C ASN A 99 13.54 6.01 2.75
N GLU A 100 13.31 7.23 2.23
CA GLU A 100 12.82 8.36 3.00
C GLU A 100 11.41 8.09 3.55
N PHE A 101 10.50 7.61 2.70
CA PHE A 101 9.13 7.32 3.09
C PHE A 101 8.96 5.96 3.79
N LYS A 102 9.92 5.04 3.69
CA LYS A 102 9.88 3.75 4.40
C LYS A 102 9.69 3.92 5.91
N LYS A 103 10.30 4.94 6.51
CA LYS A 103 10.12 5.26 7.94
C LYS A 103 8.67 5.64 8.26
N ILE A 104 8.04 6.40 7.37
CA ILE A 104 6.63 6.82 7.48
C ILE A 104 5.70 5.62 7.31
N LEU A 105 5.97 4.77 6.32
CA LEU A 105 5.22 3.55 6.08
C LEU A 105 5.26 2.63 7.31
N PHE A 106 6.42 2.48 7.95
CA PHE A 106 6.55 1.65 9.15
C PHE A 106 5.79 2.24 10.34
N LYS A 107 5.69 3.57 10.43
CA LYS A 107 4.82 4.23 11.42
C LYS A 107 3.35 3.99 11.15
N HIS A 108 2.90 3.98 9.90
CA HIS A 108 1.53 3.53 9.59
C HIS A 108 1.29 2.10 10.10
N ILE A 109 2.21 1.17 9.80
CA ILE A 109 2.08 -0.24 10.22
C ILE A 109 2.05 -0.37 11.75
N GLU A 110 2.90 0.39 12.46
CA GLU A 110 2.96 0.41 13.93
C GLU A 110 1.68 0.97 14.57
N ILE A 111 1.07 2.00 13.98
CA ILE A 111 -0.16 2.61 14.50
C ILE A 111 -1.37 1.71 14.21
N ILE A 112 -1.48 1.20 12.98
CA ILE A 112 -2.64 0.39 12.57
C ILE A 112 -2.61 -1.01 13.20
N LYS A 113 -1.41 -1.60 13.34
CA LYS A 113 -1.18 -2.97 13.80
C LYS A 113 -2.07 -4.00 13.09
N PRO A 114 -2.04 -4.04 11.74
CA PRO A 114 -2.85 -4.99 10.99
C PRO A 114 -2.38 -6.42 11.27
N LYS A 115 -3.27 -7.41 11.12
CA LYS A 115 -2.88 -8.83 11.12
C LYS A 115 -2.06 -9.19 9.89
N CYS A 116 -2.43 -8.63 8.73
CA CYS A 116 -1.80 -8.93 7.45
C CYS A 116 -1.47 -7.66 6.65
N LEU A 117 -0.30 -7.65 6.02
CA LEU A 117 0.09 -6.67 4.99
C LEU A 117 -0.08 -7.27 3.60
N LEU A 118 -0.79 -6.56 2.72
CA LEU A 118 -0.90 -6.89 1.30
C LEU A 118 -0.06 -5.91 0.48
N LEU A 119 1.05 -6.39 -0.08
CA LEU A 119 1.97 -5.60 -0.88
C LEU A 119 1.60 -5.70 -2.36
N LEU A 120 1.30 -4.55 -2.97
CA LEU A 120 0.92 -4.46 -4.37
C LEU A 120 2.12 -4.12 -5.25
N GLY A 121 2.70 -5.13 -5.90
CA GLY A 121 3.79 -4.97 -6.85
C GLY A 121 5.19 -4.90 -6.23
N ALA A 122 6.18 -4.73 -7.10
CA ALA A 122 7.60 -4.83 -6.73
C ALA A 122 8.05 -3.70 -5.80
N THR A 123 7.59 -2.47 -6.01
CA THR A 123 8.02 -1.34 -5.18
C THR A 123 7.60 -1.50 -3.71
N ALA A 124 6.36 -1.93 -3.46
CA ALA A 124 5.89 -2.28 -2.12
C ALA A 124 6.70 -3.43 -1.50
N ALA A 125 6.98 -4.47 -2.29
CA ALA A 125 7.82 -5.59 -1.86
C ALA A 125 9.26 -5.16 -1.52
N THR A 126 9.88 -4.32 -2.32
CA THR A 126 11.23 -3.79 -2.05
C THR A 126 11.23 -2.94 -0.79
N ALA A 127 10.25 -2.06 -0.62
CA ALA A 127 10.18 -1.19 0.55
C ALA A 127 10.05 -1.97 1.86
N VAL A 128 9.16 -2.96 1.89
CA VAL A 128 8.83 -3.70 3.13
C VAL A 128 9.77 -4.90 3.35
N LEU A 129 10.11 -5.65 2.30
CA LEU A 129 10.86 -6.91 2.39
C LEU A 129 12.33 -6.78 2.00
N ASN A 130 12.80 -5.60 1.58
CA ASN A 130 14.13 -5.40 0.97
C ASN A 130 14.40 -6.34 -0.22
N HIS A 131 13.35 -6.80 -0.90
CA HIS A 131 13.47 -7.73 -2.02
C HIS A 131 13.91 -7.00 -3.29
N LYS A 132 14.98 -7.50 -3.94
CA LYS A 132 15.51 -6.96 -5.21
C LYS A 132 15.26 -7.88 -6.42
N GLY A 133 14.78 -9.10 -6.19
CA GLY A 133 14.49 -10.08 -7.23
C GLY A 133 13.14 -9.87 -7.94
N PRO A 134 12.78 -10.75 -8.89
CA PRO A 134 11.48 -10.70 -9.56
C PRO A 134 10.32 -10.93 -8.59
N LEU A 135 9.18 -10.30 -8.88
CA LEU A 135 7.96 -10.39 -8.06
C LEU A 135 7.43 -11.84 -7.96
N SER A 136 7.69 -12.66 -8.99
CA SER A 136 7.25 -14.07 -9.06
C SER A 136 7.80 -14.92 -7.93
N GLU A 137 8.97 -14.59 -7.36
CA GLU A 137 9.56 -15.32 -6.25
C GLU A 137 8.75 -15.16 -4.95
N LEU A 138 8.14 -13.98 -4.77
CA LEU A 138 7.37 -13.61 -3.58
C LEU A 138 5.87 -13.87 -3.72
N ARG A 139 5.34 -13.74 -4.94
CA ARG A 139 3.90 -13.66 -5.15
C ARG A 139 3.18 -14.87 -4.53
N GLY A 140 2.14 -14.58 -3.75
CA GLY A 140 1.22 -15.60 -3.24
C GLY A 140 1.81 -16.50 -2.15
N LYS A 141 3.02 -16.18 -1.65
CA LYS A 141 3.66 -16.84 -0.51
C LYS A 141 3.65 -15.90 0.68
N PHE A 142 3.15 -16.39 1.82
CA PHE A 142 3.25 -15.63 3.07
C PHE A 142 4.69 -15.58 3.55
N LYS A 143 5.07 -14.42 4.10
CA LYS A 143 6.27 -14.25 4.90
C LYS A 143 5.88 -13.65 6.23
N ASN A 144 6.40 -14.19 7.30
CA ASN A 144 6.33 -13.55 8.60
C ASN A 144 7.58 -12.69 8.78
N ILE A 145 7.42 -11.39 8.94
CA ILE A 145 8.55 -10.46 9.06
C ILE A 145 8.42 -9.62 10.30
N LYS A 146 9.57 -9.26 10.88
CA LYS A 146 9.63 -8.29 11.97
C LYS A 146 9.68 -6.88 11.38
N ILE A 147 8.70 -6.06 11.73
CA ILE A 147 8.71 -4.61 11.48
C ILE A 147 8.72 -3.94 12.85
N MET A 148 9.77 -3.15 13.10
CA MET A 148 10.01 -2.54 14.41
C MET A 148 9.99 -3.60 15.52
N ASN A 149 8.97 -3.57 16.38
CA ASN A 149 8.86 -4.43 17.57
C ASN A 149 7.79 -5.52 17.43
N SER A 150 7.23 -5.73 16.23
CA SER A 150 6.13 -6.70 16.02
C SER A 150 6.32 -7.52 14.76
N TYR A 151 5.75 -8.71 14.74
CA TYR A 151 5.73 -9.60 13.59
C TYR A 151 4.43 -9.45 12.81
N PHE A 152 4.54 -9.46 11.49
CA PHE A 152 3.42 -9.30 10.58
C PHE A 152 3.45 -10.37 9.50
N ASP A 153 2.28 -10.94 9.20
CA ASP A 153 2.12 -11.76 8.02
C ASP A 153 2.03 -10.84 6.79
N VAL A 154 2.83 -11.15 5.78
CA VAL A 154 2.96 -10.34 4.58
C VAL A 154 2.71 -11.20 3.36
N LEU A 155 1.79 -10.75 2.52
CA LEU A 155 1.50 -11.34 1.24
C LEU A 155 1.79 -10.33 0.14
N THR A 156 2.51 -10.75 -0.88
CA THR A 156 2.80 -9.94 -2.05
C THR A 156 1.97 -10.41 -3.24
N THR A 157 1.39 -9.48 -4.00
CA THR A 157 0.66 -9.79 -5.24
C THR A 157 0.88 -8.73 -6.33
N PHE A 158 0.21 -8.89 -7.46
CA PHE A 158 0.27 -7.96 -8.57
C PHE A 158 -0.31 -6.59 -8.23
N HIS A 159 0.31 -5.53 -8.75
CA HIS A 159 -0.27 -4.20 -8.69
C HIS A 159 -1.50 -4.11 -9.64
N PRO A 160 -2.61 -3.45 -9.26
CA PRO A 160 -3.81 -3.36 -10.10
C PRO A 160 -3.55 -2.75 -11.49
N ALA A 161 -2.61 -1.81 -11.60
CA ALA A 161 -2.19 -1.26 -12.91
C ALA A 161 -1.61 -2.33 -13.86
N PHE A 162 -0.93 -3.35 -13.33
CA PHE A 162 -0.47 -4.49 -14.13
C PHE A 162 -1.64 -5.37 -14.58
N LEU A 163 -2.64 -5.58 -13.71
CA LEU A 163 -3.84 -6.37 -14.01
C LEU A 163 -4.73 -5.71 -15.08
N LEU A 164 -4.75 -4.37 -15.15
CA LEU A 164 -5.43 -3.66 -16.24
C LEU A 164 -4.84 -4.00 -17.61
N ARG A 165 -3.52 -4.19 -17.70
CA ARG A 165 -2.83 -4.60 -18.93
C ARG A 165 -2.83 -6.11 -19.14
N ASN A 166 -3.06 -6.88 -18.07
CA ASN A 166 -3.01 -8.35 -18.08
C ASN A 166 -4.25 -8.95 -17.42
N PRO A 167 -5.45 -8.82 -18.02
CA PRO A 167 -6.71 -9.21 -17.36
C PRO A 167 -6.75 -10.68 -16.95
N LYS A 168 -6.10 -11.58 -17.70
CA LYS A 168 -6.00 -13.01 -17.37
C LYS A 168 -5.32 -13.27 -16.02
N LYS A 169 -4.54 -12.33 -15.49
CA LYS A 169 -3.87 -12.44 -14.18
C LYS A 169 -4.75 -11.98 -13.01
N LYS A 170 -5.97 -11.49 -13.24
CA LYS A 170 -6.90 -11.15 -12.13
C LYS A 170 -7.24 -12.37 -11.27
N ILE A 171 -7.37 -13.55 -11.88
CA ILE A 171 -7.61 -14.79 -11.13
C ILE A 171 -6.47 -15.10 -10.15
N ASN A 172 -5.24 -14.77 -10.53
CA ASN A 172 -4.08 -14.93 -9.66
C ASN A 172 -4.15 -13.96 -8.47
N PHE A 173 -4.58 -12.72 -8.68
CA PHE A 173 -4.77 -11.76 -7.61
C PHE A 173 -5.84 -12.22 -6.60
N ILE A 174 -7.01 -12.66 -7.10
CA ILE A 174 -8.08 -13.18 -6.24
C ILE A 174 -7.62 -14.40 -5.43
N LYS A 175 -6.94 -15.36 -6.08
CA LYS A 175 -6.35 -16.52 -5.39
C LYS A 175 -5.38 -16.14 -4.28
N ASP A 176 -4.66 -15.03 -4.42
CA ASP A 176 -3.75 -14.56 -3.38
C ASP A 176 -4.54 -13.95 -2.20
N ILE A 177 -5.51 -13.06 -2.47
CA ILE A 177 -6.24 -12.38 -1.38
C ILE A 177 -7.16 -13.33 -0.60
N ILE A 178 -7.72 -14.37 -1.22
CA ILE A 178 -8.48 -15.40 -0.48
C ILE A 178 -7.66 -15.97 0.69
N LYS A 179 -6.34 -16.16 0.50
CA LYS A 179 -5.46 -16.64 1.57
C LYS A 179 -5.33 -15.67 2.75
N ILE A 180 -5.60 -14.38 2.55
CA ILE A 180 -5.66 -13.38 3.62
C ILE A 180 -6.96 -13.53 4.39
N ILE A 181 -8.08 -13.78 3.69
CA ILE A 181 -9.40 -13.98 4.32
C ILE A 181 -9.34 -15.14 5.31
N ASP A 182 -8.66 -16.23 4.96
CA ASP A 182 -8.49 -17.40 5.84
C ASP A 182 -7.73 -17.10 7.16
N LYS A 183 -7.09 -15.92 7.28
CA LYS A 183 -6.26 -15.52 8.43
C LYS A 183 -6.88 -14.42 9.32
N ILE A 184 -7.95 -13.75 8.89
CA ILE A 184 -8.46 -12.55 9.57
C ILE A 184 -9.60 -12.81 10.54
#